data_AF-A0A386TYC6-F1
#
_entry.id   AF-A0A386TYC6-F1
#
_cell.length_a   1.000
_cell.length_b   1.000
_cell.length_c   1.000
_cell.angle_alpha   90.00
_cell.angle_beta   90.00
_cell.angle_gamma   90.00
#
_symmetry.space_group_name_H-M   'P 1'
#
loop_
_entity.id
_entity.type
_entity.pdbx_description
1 polymer ?
#
loop_
_entity_poly.entity_id
_entity_poly.type
_entity_poly.pdbx_seq_one_letter_code
_entity_poly.pdbx_strand_id
1 'polypeptide(L)'
;MQKIREFLDVKIVTKIQRNKPNYIELAYEVRTTKKSSCDILINYLTNFPLFSSKYLDYFNWSEFHHIRISKQYKSLGGTLNLIFLKNSMNTKRTQFNWDSLNRFYC
;
A
#
# COMPACT_ATOMS: atom_id res chain seq x y z
N MET A 1 -3.61 -12.31 -12.70
CA MET A 1 -2.36 -11.78 -12.10
C MET A 1 -1.33 -11.29 -13.11
N GLN A 2 -1.14 -11.96 -14.25
CA GLN A 2 -0.15 -11.55 -15.27
C GLN A 2 -0.33 -10.10 -15.76
N LYS A 3 -1.56 -9.69 -16.12
CA LYS A 3 -1.87 -8.31 -16.51
C LYS A 3 -1.57 -7.27 -15.41
N ILE A 4 -1.86 -7.61 -14.16
CA ILE A 4 -1.57 -6.74 -12.99
C ILE A 4 -0.06 -6.62 -12.80
N ARG A 5 0.67 -7.73 -12.93
CA ARG A 5 2.14 -7.75 -12.90
C ARG A 5 2.72 -6.82 -13.97
N GLU A 6 2.21 -6.91 -15.21
CA GLU A 6 2.65 -6.09 -16.34
C GLU A 6 2.35 -4.61 -16.11
N PHE A 7 1.13 -4.29 -15.73
CA PHE A 7 0.70 -2.92 -15.43
C PHE A 7 1.55 -2.27 -14.34
N LEU A 8 1.82 -2.99 -13.24
CA LEU A 8 2.59 -2.49 -12.11
C LEU A 8 4.12 -2.60 -12.31
N ASP A 9 4.61 -2.96 -13.50
CA ASP A 9 6.04 -3.14 -13.78
C ASP A 9 6.71 -4.09 -12.75
N VAL A 10 6.05 -5.19 -12.40
CA VAL A 10 6.58 -6.19 -11.46
C VAL A 10 7.22 -7.34 -12.27
N LYS A 11 8.36 -7.86 -11.81
CA LYS A 11 9.07 -8.90 -12.57
C LYS A 11 8.36 -10.25 -12.55
N ILE A 12 7.83 -10.65 -11.39
CA ILE A 12 7.35 -12.02 -11.14
C ILE A 12 6.02 -11.97 -10.39
N VAL A 13 5.10 -12.89 -10.73
CA VAL A 13 3.96 -13.25 -9.88
C VAL A 13 4.41 -14.39 -8.98
N THR A 14 4.39 -14.17 -7.66
CA THR A 14 4.73 -15.21 -6.69
C THR A 14 3.55 -16.14 -6.51
N LYS A 15 3.75 -17.45 -6.66
CA LYS A 15 2.77 -18.46 -6.25
C LYS A 15 3.01 -18.81 -4.79
N ILE A 16 1.96 -18.75 -3.98
CA ILE A 16 2.01 -19.07 -2.56
C ILE A 16 1.17 -20.32 -2.35
N GLN A 17 1.74 -21.29 -1.65
CA GLN A 17 1.04 -22.46 -1.15
C GLN A 17 1.15 -22.46 0.37
N ARG A 18 0.01 -22.53 1.05
CA ARG A 18 -0.05 -22.66 2.52
C ARG A 18 -0.74 -23.95 2.86
N ASN A 19 0.00 -24.89 3.44
CA ASN A 19 -0.58 -26.13 3.93
C ASN A 19 -1.29 -25.84 5.26
N LYS A 20 -2.62 -25.93 5.27
CA LYS A 20 -3.44 -25.85 6.48
C LYS A 20 -3.81 -27.27 6.92
N PRO A 21 -4.18 -27.49 8.19
CA PRO A 21 -4.51 -28.83 8.68
C PRO A 21 -5.57 -29.56 7.83
N ASN A 22 -6.54 -28.83 7.28
CA ASN A 22 -7.70 -29.41 6.60
C ASN A 22 -7.73 -29.18 5.08
N TYR A 23 -6.84 -28.35 4.53
CA TYR A 23 -6.81 -28.02 3.11
C TYR A 23 -5.49 -27.37 2.70
N ILE A 24 -5.22 -27.32 1.40
CA ILE A 24 -4.11 -26.56 0.83
C ILE A 24 -4.67 -25.25 0.28
N GLU A 25 -4.16 -24.13 0.78
CA GLU A 25 -4.48 -22.81 0.24
C GLU A 25 -3.49 -22.44 -0.86
N LEU A 26 -3.99 -22.12 -2.04
CA LEU A 26 -3.20 -21.64 -3.17
C LEU A 26 -3.54 -20.17 -3.43
N ALA A 27 -2.52 -19.32 -3.54
CA ALA A 27 -2.66 -17.91 -3.82
C ALA A 27 -1.60 -17.41 -4.80
N TYR A 28 -1.87 -16.27 -5.40
CA TYR A 28 -0.93 -15.54 -6.23
C TYR A 28 -0.71 -14.15 -5.65
N GLU A 29 0.55 -13.71 -5.59
CA GLU A 29 0.93 -12.40 -5.09
C GLU A 29 1.68 -11.62 -6.17
N VAL A 30 1.29 -10.35 -6.35
CA VAL A 30 2.06 -9.33 -7.07
C VAL A 30 2.51 -8.32 -6.04
N ARG A 31 3.83 -8.10 -5.93
CA ARG A 31 4.43 -7.23 -4.91
C ARG A 31 5.25 -6.12 -5.55
N THR A 32 4.89 -4.87 -5.27
CA THR A 32 5.66 -3.69 -5.64
C THR A 32 6.71 -3.39 -4.57
N THR A 33 8.00 -3.50 -4.91
CA THR A 33 9.13 -3.24 -3.98
C THR A 33 10.09 -2.14 -4.46
N LYS A 34 10.25 -2.02 -5.78
CA LYS A 34 11.08 -0.99 -6.41
C LYS A 34 10.34 0.34 -6.48
N LYS A 35 11.10 1.43 -6.54
CA LYS A 35 10.56 2.79 -6.60
C LYS A 35 9.56 2.95 -7.75
N SER A 36 9.93 2.56 -8.98
CA SER A 36 9.08 2.75 -10.17
C SER A 36 7.72 2.08 -10.04
N SER A 37 7.67 0.84 -9.54
CA SER A 37 6.40 0.12 -9.40
C SER A 37 5.53 0.67 -8.27
N CYS A 38 6.14 1.12 -7.18
CA CYS A 38 5.41 1.87 -6.15
C CYS A 38 4.84 3.18 -6.70
N ASP A 39 5.62 3.93 -7.49
CA ASP A 39 5.18 5.20 -8.08
C ASP A 39 3.99 4.98 -9.03
N ILE A 40 4.01 3.93 -9.86
CA ILE A 40 2.88 3.54 -10.71
C ILE A 40 1.63 3.24 -9.88
N LEU A 41 1.78 2.43 -8.81
CA LEU A 41 0.67 2.07 -7.94
C LEU A 41 0.08 3.30 -7.23
N ILE A 42 0.94 4.20 -6.73
CA ILE A 42 0.50 5.44 -6.08
C ILE A 42 -0.27 6.28 -7.08
N ASN A 43 0.26 6.50 -8.27
CA ASN A 43 -0.42 7.28 -9.31
C ASN A 43 -1.80 6.71 -9.64
N TYR A 44 -1.90 5.38 -9.80
CA TYR A 44 -3.19 4.74 -10.07
C TYR A 44 -4.19 4.96 -8.92
N LEU A 45 -3.78 4.70 -7.67
CA LEU A 45 -4.67 4.83 -6.51
C LEU A 45 -4.99 6.28 -6.14
N THR A 46 -4.17 7.26 -6.56
CA THR A 46 -4.51 8.68 -6.45
C THR A 46 -5.66 9.04 -7.38
N ASN A 47 -5.62 8.56 -8.63
CA ASN A 47 -6.61 8.87 -9.66
C ASN A 47 -7.87 8.01 -9.54
N PHE A 48 -7.74 6.81 -8.99
CA PHE A 48 -8.83 5.85 -8.77
C PHE A 48 -8.83 5.41 -7.30
N PRO A 49 -9.33 6.27 -6.38
CA PRO A 49 -9.19 6.02 -4.96
C PRO A 49 -10.05 4.85 -4.48
N LEU A 50 -9.58 4.17 -3.44
CA LEU A 50 -10.29 3.03 -2.85
C LEU A 50 -11.51 3.51 -2.05
N PHE A 51 -12.60 2.74 -2.06
CA PHE A 51 -13.83 3.14 -1.37
C PHE A 51 -13.95 2.68 0.08
N SER A 52 -13.02 1.83 0.54
CA SER A 52 -13.03 1.32 1.90
C SER A 52 -12.00 2.04 2.78
N SER A 53 -11.91 1.65 4.05
CA SER A 53 -10.86 2.12 4.96
C SER A 53 -9.44 1.86 4.43
N LYS A 54 -9.30 1.00 3.41
CA LYS A 54 -8.03 0.79 2.69
C LYS A 54 -7.52 2.05 2.00
N TYR A 55 -8.38 3.02 1.66
CA TYR A 55 -7.94 4.34 1.20
C TYR A 55 -7.01 5.01 2.22
N LEU A 56 -7.40 4.98 3.50
CA LEU A 56 -6.60 5.60 4.56
C LEU A 56 -5.26 4.87 4.74
N ASP A 57 -5.26 3.54 4.60
CA ASP A 57 -4.03 2.74 4.64
C ASP A 57 -3.11 3.06 3.46
N TYR A 58 -3.68 3.19 2.26
CA TYR A 58 -2.97 3.64 1.07
C TYR A 58 -2.38 5.04 1.28
N PHE A 59 -3.15 6.00 1.78
CA PHE A 59 -2.72 7.39 1.99
C PHE A 59 -1.51 7.47 2.95
N ASN A 60 -1.59 6.77 4.07
CA ASN A 60 -0.47 6.68 5.02
C ASN A 60 0.74 5.95 4.41
N TRP A 61 0.51 4.94 3.58
CA TRP A 61 1.58 4.21 2.89
C TRP A 61 2.25 5.05 1.79
N SER A 62 1.50 5.86 1.04
CA SER A 62 2.07 6.79 0.06
C SER A 62 2.93 7.86 0.73
N GLU A 63 2.52 8.35 1.91
CA GLU A 63 3.33 9.27 2.70
C GLU A 63 4.61 8.60 3.23
N PHE A 64 4.50 7.36 3.72
CA PHE A 64 5.67 6.54 4.10
C PHE A 64 6.66 6.43 2.92
N HIS A 65 6.14 6.16 1.71
CA HIS A 65 6.98 6.09 0.50
C HIS A 65 7.64 7.44 0.19
N HIS A 66 6.92 8.55 0.31
CA HIS A 66 7.49 9.90 0.14
C HIS A 66 8.66 10.16 1.11
N ILE A 67 8.48 9.91 2.41
CA ILE A 67 9.52 10.07 3.45
C ILE A 67 10.75 9.19 3.14
N ARG A 68 10.53 7.96 2.66
CA ARG A 68 11.60 7.04 2.28
C ARG A 68 12.40 7.59 1.09
N ILE A 69 11.73 8.06 0.04
CA ILE A 69 12.40 8.55 -1.19
C ILE A 69 13.12 9.88 -0.94
N SER A 70 12.51 10.78 -0.17
CA SER A 70 13.12 12.06 0.23
C SER A 70 14.21 11.93 1.30
N LYS A 71 14.42 10.71 1.82
CA LYS A 71 15.39 10.39 2.88
C LYS A 71 15.15 11.13 4.20
N GLN A 72 13.94 11.65 4.42
CA GLN A 72 13.56 12.34 5.65
C GLN A 72 13.67 11.43 6.88
N TYR A 73 13.59 10.10 6.71
CA TYR A 73 13.80 9.11 7.76
C TYR A 73 15.16 9.22 8.48
N LYS A 74 16.15 9.94 7.91
CA LYS A 74 17.43 10.18 8.56
C LYS A 74 17.36 11.16 9.72
N SER A 75 16.29 11.96 9.81
CA SER A 75 16.05 12.85 10.94
C SER A 75 15.22 12.13 12.01
N LEU A 76 15.33 12.61 13.26
CA LEU A 76 14.48 12.14 14.36
C LEU A 76 13.00 12.35 14.03
N GLY A 77 12.63 13.54 13.56
CA GLY A 77 11.24 13.86 13.18
C GLY A 77 10.71 12.95 12.09
N GLY A 78 11.49 12.68 11.04
CA GLY A 78 11.10 11.75 9.99
C GLY A 78 10.95 10.31 10.49
N THR A 79 11.83 9.86 11.38
CA THR A 79 11.71 8.52 12.02
C THR A 79 10.44 8.42 12.87
N LEU A 80 10.16 9.43 13.70
CA LEU A 80 8.95 9.48 14.52
C LEU A 80 7.68 9.46 13.64
N ASN A 81 7.69 10.20 12.52
CA ASN A 81 6.60 10.18 11.55
C ASN A 81 6.38 8.78 10.95
N LEU A 82 7.44 8.05 10.57
CA LEU A 82 7.30 6.68 10.08
C LEU A 82 6.69 5.73 11.11
N ILE A 83 7.07 5.88 12.39
CA ILE A 83 6.51 5.08 13.49
C ILE A 83 5.03 5.39 13.67
N PHE A 84 4.67 6.67 13.68
CA PHE A 84 3.29 7.13 13.76
C PHE A 84 2.44 6.58 12.61
N LEU A 85 2.91 6.71 11.36
CA LEU A 85 2.22 6.18 10.18
C LEU A 85 2.03 4.67 10.29
N LYS A 86 3.06 3.92 10.67
CA LYS A 86 2.98 2.46 10.85
C LYS A 86 1.94 2.05 11.89
N ASN A 87 1.81 2.81 12.98
CA ASN A 87 0.82 2.53 14.02
C ASN A 87 -0.59 3.05 13.67
N SER A 88 -0.72 3.84 12.61
CA SER A 88 -1.99 4.40 12.14
C SER A 88 -2.54 3.68 10.90
N MET A 89 -2.11 2.44 10.61
CA MET A 89 -2.51 1.69 9.41
C MET A 89 -2.98 0.27 9.73
N ASN A 90 -3.76 -0.30 8.81
CA ASN A 90 -4.25 -1.68 8.82
C ASN A 90 -4.96 -2.01 10.15
N THR A 91 -4.62 -3.14 10.77
CA THR A 91 -5.25 -3.62 12.00
C THR A 91 -4.96 -2.76 13.23
N LYS A 92 -3.98 -1.84 13.15
CA LYS A 92 -3.67 -0.89 14.23
C LYS A 92 -4.49 0.40 14.17
N ARG A 93 -5.18 0.66 13.05
CA ARG A 93 -5.95 1.88 12.88
C ARG A 93 -7.17 1.88 13.81
N THR A 94 -7.26 2.92 14.62
CA THR A 94 -8.43 3.18 15.50
C THR A 94 -9.22 4.42 15.08
N GLN A 95 -8.62 5.29 14.26
CA GLN A 95 -9.23 6.53 13.78
C GLN A 95 -9.60 6.42 12.30
N PHE A 96 -10.86 6.73 11.97
CA PHE A 96 -11.41 6.67 10.62
C PHE A 96 -11.99 8.02 10.23
N ASN A 97 -11.39 8.63 9.21
CA ASN A 97 -11.93 9.81 8.54
C ASN A 97 -12.47 9.36 7.17
N TRP A 98 -13.72 9.72 6.88
CA TRP A 98 -14.42 9.37 5.64
C TRP A 98 -14.64 10.56 4.69
N ASP A 99 -14.00 11.71 4.93
CA ASP A 99 -14.09 12.91 4.09
C ASP A 99 -13.67 12.66 2.63
N SER A 100 -12.87 11.62 2.37
CA SER A 100 -12.56 11.19 1.00
C SER A 100 -13.80 10.72 0.23
N LEU A 101 -14.82 10.20 0.93
CA LEU A 101 -16.11 9.80 0.33
C LEU A 101 -16.86 10.96 -0.34
N ASN A 102 -16.59 12.20 0.07
CA ASN A 102 -17.24 13.38 -0.48
C ASN A 102 -16.58 13.91 -1.76
N ARG A 103 -15.45 13.33 -2.19
CA ARG A 103 -14.64 13.84 -3.31
C ARG A 103 -14.42 12.82 -4.43
N PHE A 104 -15.27 11.78 -4.48
CA PHE A 104 -15.20 10.80 -5.55
C PHE A 104 -15.81 11.36 -6.84
N TYR A 105 -15.02 11.33 -7.92
CA TYR A 105 -15.46 11.62 -9.29
C TYR A 105 -16.12 13.00 -9.50
N CYS A 106 -15.57 14.04 -8.86
CA CYS A 106 -15.88 15.43 -9.18
C CYS A 106 -14.98 15.97 -10.29
#